data_AF-A0A962YTV5-F1
#
_entry.id   AF-A0A962YTV5-F1
#
_cell.length_a   1.000
_cell.length_b   1.000
_cell.length_c   1.000
_cell.angle_alpha   90.00
_cell.angle_beta   90.00
_cell.angle_gamma   90.00
#
_symmetry.space_group_name_H-M   'P 1'
#
loop_
_entity.id
_entity.type
_entity.pdbx_description
1 polymer ?
#
loop_
_entity_poly.entity_id
_entity_poly.type
_entity_poly.pdbx_seq_one_letter_code
_entity_poly.pdbx_strand_id
1 'polypeptide(L)'
;MNVDSTCPCGSGKTYAACCGPYLDHGQRPPTAEALMRSRYSGYVLAREDYLLRTWHESTRPETLDPSDASRLNWLGLKIVHTEAGGSDDRRGVVEFVARYKVGGKAHRLHETSRFVREGARWFYLDGV
;
A
#
# COMPACT_ATOMS: atom_id res chain seq x y z
N MET A 1 9.28 3.57 -14.15
CA MET A 1 10.25 3.58 -13.04
C MET A 1 11.47 2.77 -13.45
N ASN A 2 12.68 3.21 -13.07
CA ASN A 2 13.87 2.40 -13.25
C ASN A 2 13.85 1.27 -12.18
N VAL A 3 14.05 0.02 -12.60
CA VAL A 3 13.94 -1.18 -11.74
C VAL A 3 14.99 -1.21 -10.61
N ASP A 4 16.10 -0.51 -10.83
CA ASP A 4 17.20 -0.35 -9.86
C ASP A 4 16.98 0.79 -8.86
N SER A 5 15.88 1.54 -8.99
CA SER A 5 15.55 2.60 -8.03
C SER A 5 15.02 2.03 -6.72
N THR A 6 15.33 2.71 -5.62
CA THR A 6 14.79 2.40 -4.29
C THR A 6 13.26 2.39 -4.33
N CYS A 7 12.65 1.39 -3.69
CA CYS A 7 11.21 1.23 -3.64
C CYS A 7 10.56 2.42 -2.91
N PRO A 8 9.51 3.04 -3.47
CA PRO A 8 8.88 4.22 -2.86
C PRO A 8 8.27 3.94 -1.49
N CYS A 9 7.93 2.69 -1.16
CA CYS A 9 7.38 2.32 0.15
C CYS A 9 8.34 2.50 1.34
N GLY A 10 9.56 3.00 1.12
CA GLY A 10 10.53 3.28 2.18
C GLY A 10 11.11 2.03 2.86
N SER A 11 11.12 0.88 2.17
CA SER A 11 11.70 -0.36 2.71
C SER A 11 13.23 -0.43 2.64
N GLY A 12 13.87 0.50 1.91
CA GLY A 12 15.31 0.47 1.63
C GLY A 12 15.74 -0.54 0.55
N LYS A 13 14.83 -1.39 0.06
CA LYS A 13 15.07 -2.34 -1.04
C LYS A 13 14.85 -1.67 -2.39
N THR A 14 15.41 -2.24 -3.46
CA THR A 14 15.04 -1.85 -4.83
C THR A 14 13.57 -2.17 -5.11
N TYR A 15 12.97 -1.45 -6.06
CA TYR A 15 11.59 -1.68 -6.45
C TYR A 15 11.36 -3.14 -6.90
N ALA A 16 12.25 -3.68 -7.74
CA ALA A 16 12.18 -5.06 -8.23
C ALA A 16 12.25 -6.13 -7.12
N ALA A 17 12.97 -5.85 -6.03
CA ALA A 17 13.07 -6.75 -4.87
C ALA A 17 12.04 -6.47 -3.76
N CYS A 18 11.09 -5.55 -4.01
CA CYS A 18 10.11 -5.13 -3.01
C CYS A 18 8.68 -5.11 -3.55
N CYS A 19 8.21 -3.99 -4.09
CA CYS A 19 6.81 -3.86 -4.52
C CYS A 19 6.58 -4.29 -5.97
N GLY A 20 7.63 -4.30 -6.82
CA GLY A 20 7.56 -4.71 -8.22
C GLY A 20 6.92 -6.08 -8.46
N PRO A 21 7.30 -7.15 -7.72
CA PRO A 21 6.68 -8.47 -7.90
C PRO A 21 5.15 -8.46 -7.70
N TYR A 22 4.66 -7.63 -6.78
CA TYR A 22 3.23 -7.51 -6.52
C TYR A 22 2.55 -6.62 -7.55
N LEU A 23 3.14 -5.47 -7.88
CA LEU A 23 2.52 -4.51 -8.78
C LEU A 23 2.55 -4.98 -10.24
N ASP A 24 3.66 -5.55 -10.70
CA ASP A 24 3.92 -5.81 -12.11
C ASP A 24 3.76 -7.27 -12.51
N HIS A 25 4.03 -8.20 -11.58
CA HIS A 25 4.05 -9.64 -11.87
C HIS A 25 2.90 -10.41 -11.22
N GLY A 26 1.96 -9.71 -10.59
CA GLY A 26 0.75 -10.30 -10.02
C GLY A 26 0.98 -11.21 -8.80
N GLN A 27 2.19 -11.19 -8.22
CA GLN A 27 2.45 -11.94 -6.99
C GLN A 27 1.62 -11.37 -5.83
N ARG A 28 1.35 -12.21 -4.84
CA ARG A 28 0.54 -11.85 -3.68
C ARG A 28 1.46 -11.37 -2.55
N PRO A 29 1.18 -10.20 -1.94
CA PRO A 29 1.89 -9.81 -0.74
C PRO A 29 1.70 -10.88 0.36
N PRO A 30 2.77 -11.37 1.00
CA PRO A 30 2.68 -12.49 1.95
C PRO A 30 2.11 -12.05 3.31
N THR A 31 2.17 -10.77 3.64
CA THR A 31 1.74 -10.20 4.93
C THR A 31 0.89 -8.95 4.73
N ALA A 32 0.14 -8.57 5.77
CA ALA A 32 -0.63 -7.32 5.79
C ALA A 32 0.28 -6.09 5.60
N GLU A 33 1.46 -6.06 6.25
CA GLU A 33 2.43 -4.97 6.07
C GLU A 33 2.96 -4.91 4.62
N ALA A 34 3.27 -6.07 4.02
CA ALA A 34 3.71 -6.11 2.63
C ALA A 34 2.62 -5.58 1.69
N LEU A 35 1.35 -5.90 1.96
CA LEU A 35 0.22 -5.35 1.22
C LEU A 35 0.10 -3.83 1.42
N MET A 36 0.21 -3.34 2.65
CA MET A 36 0.17 -1.89 2.91
C MET A 36 1.28 -1.14 2.16
N ARG A 37 2.52 -1.61 2.24
CA ARG A 37 3.66 -1.00 1.53
C ARG A 37 3.49 -0.97 0.01
N SER A 38 2.94 -2.05 -0.54
CA SER A 38 2.69 -2.15 -1.97
C SER A 38 1.48 -1.32 -2.42
N ARG A 39 0.44 -1.19 -1.58
CA ARG A 39 -0.66 -0.23 -1.81
C ARG A 39 -0.16 1.21 -1.83
N TYR A 40 0.68 1.62 -0.86
CA TYR A 40 1.33 2.93 -0.90
C TYR A 40 2.08 3.14 -2.22
N SER A 41 2.89 2.16 -2.63
CA SER A 41 3.60 2.24 -3.92
C SER A 41 2.62 2.33 -5.09
N GLY A 42 1.48 1.64 -5.02
CA GLY A 42 0.40 1.75 -6.00
C GLY A 42 -0.12 3.18 -6.14
N TYR A 43 -0.31 3.91 -5.03
CA TYR A 43 -0.69 5.32 -5.07
C TYR A 43 0.40 6.22 -5.66
N VAL A 44 1.68 6.01 -5.28
CA VAL A 44 2.81 6.77 -5.84
C VAL A 44 2.92 6.61 -7.36
N LEU A 45 2.50 5.46 -7.88
CA LEU A 45 2.68 5.06 -9.28
C LEU A 45 1.39 5.05 -10.08
N ALA A 46 0.30 5.56 -9.53
CA ALA A 46 -1.03 5.59 -10.15
C ALA A 46 -1.51 4.20 -10.65
N ARG A 47 -1.26 3.14 -9.87
CA ARG A 47 -1.65 1.76 -10.21
C ARG A 47 -3.05 1.43 -9.70
N GLU A 48 -4.06 2.01 -10.35
CA GLU A 48 -5.46 1.82 -10.01
C GLU A 48 -5.88 0.35 -9.96
N ASP A 49 -5.47 -0.42 -10.98
CA ASP A 49 -5.76 -1.84 -11.10
C ASP A 49 -5.32 -2.61 -9.84
N TYR A 50 -4.13 -2.28 -9.33
CA TYR A 50 -3.54 -2.87 -8.14
C TYR A 50 -4.33 -2.49 -6.88
N LEU A 51 -4.72 -1.23 -6.77
CA LEU A 51 -5.43 -0.71 -5.61
C LEU A 51 -6.83 -1.32 -5.51
N LEU A 52 -7.57 -1.38 -6.61
CA LEU A 52 -8.92 -1.96 -6.66
C LEU A 52 -8.91 -3.48 -6.44
N ARG A 53 -7.95 -4.20 -7.00
CA ARG A 53 -7.87 -5.66 -6.83
C ARG A 53 -7.40 -6.07 -5.44
N THR A 54 -6.77 -5.19 -4.68
CA THR A 54 -6.31 -5.48 -3.31
C THR A 54 -7.18 -4.83 -2.24
N TRP A 55 -8.30 -4.23 -2.62
CA TRP A 55 -9.34 -3.75 -1.72
C TRP A 55 -10.40 -4.84 -1.57
N HIS A 56 -10.87 -5.08 -0.36
CA HIS A 56 -11.96 -6.00 -0.08
C HIS A 56 -13.26 -5.50 -0.73
N GLU A 57 -14.02 -6.39 -1.35
CA GLU A 57 -15.24 -6.00 -2.10
C GLU A 57 -16.30 -5.32 -1.24
N SER A 58 -16.36 -5.62 0.06
CA SER A 58 -17.37 -5.07 0.96
C SER A 58 -17.20 -3.58 1.25
N THR A 59 -15.99 -3.05 1.06
CA THR A 59 -15.63 -1.66 1.37
C THR A 59 -14.97 -0.94 0.20
N ARG A 60 -14.78 -1.63 -0.93
CA ARG A 60 -14.14 -1.07 -2.12
C ARG A 60 -15.07 -0.04 -2.78
N PRO A 61 -14.60 1.18 -3.05
CA PRO A 61 -15.39 2.15 -3.82
C PRO A 61 -15.59 1.67 -5.27
N GLU A 62 -16.71 2.03 -5.89
CA GLU A 62 -17.00 1.67 -7.30
C GLU A 62 -15.93 2.22 -8.26
N THR A 63 -15.44 3.42 -7.98
CA THR A 63 -14.34 4.07 -8.69
C THR A 63 -13.32 4.58 -7.69
N LEU A 64 -12.04 4.33 -7.98
CA LEU A 64 -10.94 5.00 -7.31
C LEU A 64 -10.33 5.93 -8.35
N ASP A 65 -10.20 7.23 -8.07
CA ASP A 65 -9.34 8.09 -8.89
C ASP A 65 -7.97 8.21 -8.21
N PRO A 66 -7.02 7.28 -8.47
CA PRO A 66 -5.68 7.43 -7.94
C PRO A 66 -4.93 8.56 -8.64
N SER A 67 -5.47 9.20 -9.68
CA SER A 67 -4.81 10.33 -10.33
C SER A 67 -4.77 11.55 -9.40
N ASP A 68 -5.77 11.73 -8.54
CA ASP A 68 -5.74 12.74 -7.47
C ASP A 68 -4.67 12.44 -6.42
N ALA A 69 -4.50 11.16 -6.08
CA ALA A 69 -3.42 10.72 -5.22
C ALA A 69 -2.04 10.81 -5.92
N SER A 70 -1.95 10.57 -7.23
CA SER A 70 -0.68 10.65 -7.97
C SER A 70 -0.27 12.09 -8.29
N ARG A 71 -1.20 13.04 -8.23
CA ARG A 71 -0.89 14.48 -8.22
C ARG A 71 -0.24 14.93 -6.91
N LEU A 72 -0.38 14.14 -5.84
CA LEU A 72 0.34 14.39 -4.60
C LEU A 72 1.80 14.02 -4.78
N ASN A 73 2.69 14.92 -4.36
CA ASN A 73 4.11 14.60 -4.29
C ASN A 73 4.37 13.81 -3.00
N TRP A 74 4.33 12.48 -3.11
CA TRP A 74 4.59 11.56 -2.01
C TRP A 74 6.05 11.64 -1.55
N LEU A 75 6.25 11.83 -0.24
CA LEU A 75 7.55 12.03 0.38
C LEU A 75 8.07 10.79 1.10
N GLY A 76 7.19 9.87 1.49
CA GLY A 76 7.58 8.63 2.15
C GLY A 76 6.48 8.02 3.02
N LEU A 77 6.72 6.76 3.37
CA LEU A 77 5.89 5.94 4.24
C LEU A 77 6.71 5.52 5.46
N LYS A 78 6.11 5.62 6.65
CA LYS A 78 6.63 5.02 7.89
C LYS A 78 5.59 4.08 8.46
N ILE A 79 5.95 2.81 8.66
CA ILE A 79 5.15 1.89 9.47
C ILE A 79 5.43 2.19 10.95
N VAL A 80 4.37 2.38 11.73
CA VAL A 80 4.42 2.70 13.15
C VAL A 80 4.23 1.44 13.97
N HIS A 81 3.22 0.64 13.63
CA HIS A 81 2.87 -0.58 14.34
C HIS A 81 2.26 -1.62 13.40
N THR A 82 2.41 -2.89 13.75
CA THR A 82 1.78 -4.03 13.08
C THR A 82 1.26 -5.00 14.12
N GLU A 83 0.02 -5.45 13.96
CA GLU A 83 -0.60 -6.49 14.79
C GLU A 83 -1.10 -7.63 13.90
N ALA A 84 -0.72 -8.87 14.23
CA ALA A 84 -0.97 -10.06 13.40
C ALA A 84 -0.53 -9.83 11.93
N GLY A 85 -1.27 -10.36 10.95
CA GLY A 85 -0.99 -10.11 9.53
C GLY A 85 0.17 -10.92 8.95
N GLY A 86 0.66 -11.95 9.65
CA GLY A 86 1.67 -12.88 9.18
C GLY A 86 1.13 -13.92 8.19
N SER A 87 1.98 -14.86 7.77
CA SER A 87 1.63 -15.92 6.80
C SER A 87 0.54 -16.87 7.28
N ASP A 88 0.25 -16.93 8.58
CA ASP A 88 -0.69 -17.88 9.17
C ASP A 88 -1.94 -17.20 9.72
N ASP A 89 -1.93 -15.87 9.79
CA ASP A 89 -3.06 -15.10 10.29
C ASP A 89 -4.20 -14.98 9.28
N ARG A 90 -5.40 -14.68 9.77
CA ARG A 90 -6.58 -14.36 8.92
C ARG A 90 -6.93 -12.88 8.91
N ARG A 91 -6.35 -12.11 9.84
CA ARG A 91 -6.54 -10.67 9.99
C ARG A 91 -5.21 -10.02 10.34
N GLY A 92 -5.07 -8.75 10.03
CA GLY A 92 -3.91 -7.97 10.39
C GLY A 92 -4.25 -6.48 10.49
N VAL A 93 -3.48 -5.76 11.29
CA VAL A 93 -3.58 -4.32 11.44
C VAL A 93 -2.22 -3.70 11.15
N VAL A 94 -2.21 -2.58 10.42
CA VAL A 94 -1.00 -1.82 10.13
C VAL A 94 -1.28 -0.35 10.39
N GLU A 95 -0.58 0.22 11.37
CA GLU A 95 -0.56 1.65 11.63
C GLU A 95 0.61 2.28 10.89
N PHE A 96 0.36 3.38 10.18
CA PHE A 96 1.39 4.05 9.40
C PHE A 96 1.20 5.55 9.30
N VAL A 97 2.28 6.23 8.91
CA VAL A 97 2.29 7.64 8.53
C VAL A 97 2.78 7.75 7.09
N ALA A 98 1.90 8.22 6.20
CA ALA A 98 2.25 8.61 4.84
C ALA A 98 2.41 10.13 4.76
N ARG A 99 3.47 10.59 4.10
CA ARG A 99 3.79 12.02 3.94
C ARG A 99 3.67 12.40 2.48
N TYR A 100 3.05 13.53 2.21
CA TYR A 100 2.92 14.05 0.84
C TYR A 100 2.94 15.59 0.83
N LYS A 101 3.20 16.19 -0.33
CA LYS A 101 3.06 17.63 -0.56
C LYS A 101 1.95 17.93 -1.54
N VAL A 102 1.15 18.96 -1.21
CA VAL A 102 0.14 19.55 -2.09
C VAL A 102 0.18 21.06 -1.93
N GLY A 103 0.15 21.81 -3.04
CA GLY A 103 0.25 23.28 -3.01
C GLY A 103 1.50 23.80 -2.29
N GLY A 104 2.63 23.08 -2.37
CA GLY A 104 3.89 23.42 -1.69
C GLY A 104 3.92 23.13 -0.18
N LYS A 105 2.80 22.72 0.44
CA LYS A 105 2.72 22.40 1.87
C LYS A 105 2.87 20.89 2.09
N ALA A 106 3.58 20.52 3.15
CA ALA A 106 3.74 19.13 3.55
C ALA A 106 2.60 18.71 4.50
N HIS A 107 1.99 17.57 4.20
CA HIS A 107 0.90 16.97 4.96
C HIS A 107 1.32 15.57 5.43
N ARG A 108 0.66 15.12 6.50
CA ARG A 108 0.81 13.76 7.03
C ARG A 108 -0.58 13.14 7.12
N LEU A 109 -0.71 11.95 6.56
CA LEU A 109 -1.80 11.03 6.82
C LEU A 109 -1.28 10.02 7.84
N HIS A 110 -1.93 9.94 9.00
CA HIS A 110 -1.66 8.91 10.00
C HIS A 110 -2.91 8.05 10.07
N GLU A 111 -2.78 6.78 9.71
CA GLU A 111 -3.90 5.86 9.59
C GLU A 111 -3.58 4.53 10.28
N THR A 112 -4.61 3.93 10.87
CA THR A 112 -4.59 2.52 11.31
C THR A 112 -5.50 1.71 10.41
N SER A 113 -4.91 0.92 9.50
CA SER A 113 -5.66 0.11 8.54
C SER A 113 -5.81 -1.33 8.97
N ARG A 114 -6.96 -1.91 8.64
CA ARG A 114 -7.30 -3.32 8.86
C ARG A 114 -7.24 -4.11 7.56
N PHE A 115 -6.78 -5.35 7.68
CA PHE A 115 -6.60 -6.28 6.57
C PHE A 115 -7.23 -7.63 6.90
N VAL A 116 -7.76 -8.28 5.87
CA VAL A 116 -8.30 -9.64 5.96
C VAL A 116 -7.60 -10.54 4.94
N ARG A 117 -7.38 -11.80 5.32
CA ARG A 117 -6.86 -12.82 4.41
C ARG A 117 -7.97 -13.80 4.05
N GLU A 118 -8.24 -13.92 2.76
CA GLU A 118 -9.16 -14.90 2.20
C GLU A 118 -8.38 -15.86 1.31
N GLY A 119 -8.44 -17.15 1.67
CA GLY A 119 -7.52 -18.14 1.13
C GLY A 119 -6.06 -17.72 1.37
N ALA A 120 -5.31 -17.55 0.29
CA ALA A 120 -3.89 -17.14 0.32
C ALA A 120 -3.69 -15.67 -0.13
N ARG A 121 -4.70 -14.80 -0.01
CA ARG A 121 -4.64 -13.41 -0.47
C ARG A 121 -5.09 -12.44 0.60
N TRP A 122 -4.26 -11.43 0.84
CA TRP A 122 -4.59 -10.29 1.70
C TRP A 122 -5.39 -9.23 0.94
N PHE A 123 -6.33 -8.60 1.63
CA PHE A 123 -7.13 -7.47 1.17
C PHE A 123 -7.12 -6.37 2.22
N TYR A 124 -7.03 -5.12 1.77
CA TYR A 124 -7.34 -3.94 2.58
C TYR A 124 -8.84 -3.90 2.84
N LEU A 125 -9.24 -3.81 4.09
CA LEU A 125 -10.64 -3.68 4.48
C LEU A 125 -10.99 -2.20 4.60
N ASP A 126 -10.44 -1.52 5.58
CA ASP A 126 -10.64 -0.09 5.81
C ASP A 126 -9.55 0.45 6.75
N GLY A 127 -9.62 1.73 7.08
CA GLY A 127 -8.76 2.38 8.05
C GLY A 127 -9.38 3.68 8.57
N VAL A 128 -8.82 4.15 9.68
CA VAL A 128 -9.21 5.40 10.37
C VAL A 128 -8.01 6.30 10.60
#